data_AF-A0A9P5TD12-F1
#
_entry.id   AF-A0A9P5TD12-F1
#
_cell.length_a   1.000
_cell.length_b   1.000
_cell.length_c   1.000
_cell.angle_alpha   90.00
_cell.angle_beta   90.00
_cell.angle_gamma   90.00
#
_symmetry.space_group_name_H-M   'P 1'
#
loop_
_entity.id
_entity.type
_entity.pdbx_description
1 polymer ?
#
loop_
_entity_poly.entity_id
_entity_poly.type
_entity_poly.pdbx_seq_one_letter_code
_entity_poly.pdbx_strand_id
1 'polypeptide(L)'
;MISSIKGVIDDYIAVVDLLESIQHFLNRLDIFTRVPPTVAMTETVVKILVELLSTFALATKQIKQGRSRKFIKKLLGEKDVEAVIQRLDRLTQDEARITAAQTLEVVHGLMHNMRMETDDRKASVDKIRDTL
;
A
#
# COMPACT_ATOMS: atom_id res chain seq x y z
N MET A 1 17.64 -25.69 -26.98
CA MET A 1 17.23 -26.25 -25.66
C MET A 1 17.52 -25.27 -24.53
N ILE A 2 18.74 -24.72 -24.45
CA ILE A 2 19.16 -23.76 -23.41
C ILE A 2 18.30 -22.47 -23.40
N SER A 3 17.91 -21.93 -24.56
CA SER A 3 17.04 -20.74 -24.66
C SER A 3 15.61 -20.95 -24.13
N SER A 4 15.05 -22.15 -24.27
CA SER A 4 13.71 -22.48 -23.76
C SER A 4 13.71 -22.73 -22.25
N ILE A 5 14.85 -23.10 -21.66
CA ILE A 5 15.01 -23.24 -20.22
C ILE A 5 15.08 -21.85 -19.58
N LYS A 6 15.79 -20.91 -20.21
CA LYS A 6 15.92 -19.54 -19.71
C LYS A 6 14.56 -18.83 -19.62
N GLY A 7 13.75 -18.90 -20.68
CA GLY A 7 12.41 -18.29 -20.64
C GLY A 7 11.47 -18.89 -19.58
N VAL A 8 11.61 -20.18 -19.23
CA VAL A 8 10.84 -20.79 -18.15
C VAL A 8 11.31 -20.32 -16.77
N ILE A 9 12.59 -20.01 -16.63
CA ILE A 9 13.17 -19.46 -15.39
C ILE A 9 12.74 -18.00 -15.21
N ASP A 10 12.78 -17.21 -16.28
CA ASP A 10 12.35 -15.81 -16.27
C ASP A 10 10.85 -15.70 -15.93
N ASP A 11 10.03 -16.59 -16.51
CA ASP A 11 8.61 -16.77 -16.18
C ASP A 11 8.41 -17.05 -14.67
N TYR A 12 9.23 -17.93 -14.09
CA TYR A 12 9.13 -18.30 -12.68
C TYR A 12 9.54 -17.15 -11.75
N ILE A 13 10.61 -16.42 -12.07
CA ILE A 13 11.09 -15.27 -11.30
C ILE A 13 10.01 -14.19 -11.20
N ALA A 14 9.38 -13.82 -12.32
CA ALA A 14 8.32 -12.81 -12.30
C ALA A 14 7.07 -13.23 -11.52
N VAL A 15 6.77 -14.53 -11.42
CA VAL A 15 5.72 -15.04 -10.51
C VAL A 15 6.13 -14.91 -9.05
N VAL A 16 7.40 -15.20 -8.73
CA VAL A 16 7.94 -15.01 -7.37
C VAL A 16 7.89 -13.53 -6.99
N ASP A 17 8.33 -12.63 -7.86
CA ASP A 17 8.31 -11.18 -7.64
C ASP A 17 6.88 -10.65 -7.42
N LEU A 18 5.91 -11.15 -8.20
CA LEU A 18 4.49 -10.83 -8.00
C LEU A 18 4.01 -11.30 -6.62
N LEU A 19 4.36 -12.52 -6.21
CA LEU A 19 3.95 -13.06 -4.91
C LEU A 19 4.59 -12.31 -3.73
N GLU A 20 5.86 -11.89 -3.85
CA GLU A 20 6.52 -11.05 -2.85
C GLU A 20 5.86 -9.66 -2.74
N SER A 21 5.52 -9.03 -3.87
CA SER A 21 4.80 -7.75 -3.89
C SER A 21 3.43 -7.85 -3.18
N ILE A 22 2.71 -8.96 -3.41
CA ILE A 22 1.45 -9.26 -2.71
C ILE A 22 1.68 -9.43 -1.20
N GLN A 23 2.75 -10.13 -0.81
CA GLN A 23 3.08 -10.33 0.60
C GLN A 23 3.38 -9.00 1.32
N HIS A 24 4.12 -8.10 0.68
CA HIS A 24 4.37 -6.76 1.22
C HIS A 24 3.08 -5.98 1.45
N PHE A 25 2.11 -6.09 0.53
CA PHE A 25 0.81 -5.45 0.69
C PHE A 25 0.00 -6.06 1.85
N LEU A 26 -0.05 -7.38 1.94
CA LEU A 26 -0.78 -8.07 3.02
C LEU A 26 -0.19 -7.75 4.41
N ASN A 27 1.13 -7.62 4.53
CA ASN A 27 1.77 -7.18 5.78
C ASN A 27 1.34 -5.76 6.17
N ARG A 28 1.12 -4.88 5.18
CA ARG A 28 0.64 -3.51 5.43
C ARG A 28 -0.84 -3.50 5.84
N LEU A 29 -1.64 -4.43 5.33
CA LEU A 29 -3.04 -4.62 5.72
C LEU A 29 -3.18 -4.98 7.21
N ASP A 30 -2.23 -5.72 7.80
CA ASP A 30 -2.21 -6.02 9.24
C ASP A 30 -2.20 -4.73 10.09
N ILE A 31 -1.52 -3.67 9.61
CA ILE A 31 -1.45 -2.39 10.30
C ILE A 31 -2.83 -1.71 10.34
N PHE A 32 -3.62 -1.83 9.26
CA PHE A 32 -4.97 -1.26 9.18
C PHE A 32 -5.99 -1.99 10.06
N THR A 33 -5.68 -3.20 10.53
CA THR A 33 -6.51 -3.86 11.55
C THR A 33 -6.31 -3.24 12.94
N ARG A 34 -5.18 -2.56 13.16
CA ARG A 34 -4.79 -1.97 14.45
C ARG A 34 -5.08 -0.47 14.53
N VAL A 35 -5.01 0.23 13.40
CA VAL A 35 -5.30 1.67 13.29
C VAL A 35 -6.37 1.88 12.22
N PRO A 36 -7.55 2.44 12.57
CA PRO A 36 -8.64 2.63 11.62
C PRO A 36 -8.19 3.48 10.41
N PRO A 37 -8.25 2.95 9.18
CA PRO A 37 -7.91 3.72 8.00
C PRO A 37 -8.94 4.81 7.74
N THR A 38 -8.48 5.94 7.20
CA THR A 38 -9.38 7.02 6.74
C THR A 38 -10.21 6.57 5.54
N VAL A 39 -11.28 7.30 5.20
CA VAL A 39 -12.17 6.95 4.07
C VAL A 39 -11.39 6.82 2.75
N ALA A 40 -10.50 7.77 2.45
CA ALA A 40 -9.67 7.74 1.24
C ALA A 40 -8.69 6.56 1.19
N MET A 41 -8.11 6.18 2.35
CA MET A 41 -7.24 5.00 2.45
C MET A 41 -8.04 3.72 2.28
N THR A 42 -9.23 3.64 2.88
CA THR A 42 -10.14 2.50 2.77
C THR A 42 -10.50 2.25 1.31
N GLU A 43 -10.85 3.29 0.55
CA GLU A 43 -11.14 3.17 -0.88
C GLU A 43 -9.94 2.64 -1.68
N THR A 44 -8.73 3.10 -1.33
CA THR A 44 -7.49 2.68 -2.01
C THR A 44 -7.16 1.22 -1.69
N VAL A 45 -7.25 0.82 -0.42
CA VAL A 45 -7.05 -0.56 0.03
C VAL A 45 -8.06 -1.51 -0.61
N VAL A 46 -9.34 -1.12 -0.67
CA VAL A 46 -10.39 -1.92 -1.33
C VAL A 46 -10.11 -2.09 -2.82
N LYS A 47 -9.68 -1.05 -3.53
CA LYS A 47 -9.28 -1.15 -4.95
C LYS A 47 -8.14 -2.15 -5.14
N ILE A 48 -7.13 -2.13 -4.26
CA ILE A 48 -6.01 -3.07 -4.32
C ILE A 48 -6.49 -4.51 -4.05
N LEU A 49 -7.32 -4.73 -3.03
CA LEU A 49 -7.90 -6.04 -2.74
C LEU A 49 -8.73 -6.60 -3.91
N VAL A 50 -9.52 -5.75 -4.58
CA VAL A 50 -10.29 -6.15 -5.77
C VAL A 50 -9.38 -6.53 -6.93
N GLU A 51 -8.30 -5.79 -7.16
CA GLU A 51 -7.32 -6.10 -8.21
C GLU A 51 -6.61 -7.44 -7.93
N LEU A 52 -6.25 -7.69 -6.67
CA LEU A 52 -5.65 -8.96 -6.21
C LEU A 52 -6.60 -10.14 -6.41
N LEU A 53 -7.86 -10.02 -5.95
CA LEU A 53 -8.89 -11.04 -6.12
C LEU A 53 -9.17 -11.32 -7.59
N SER A 54 -9.18 -10.29 -8.43
CA SER A 54 -9.37 -10.43 -9.87
C SER A 54 -8.21 -11.18 -10.52
N THR A 55 -6.98 -10.88 -10.11
CA THR A 55 -5.76 -11.57 -10.57
C THR A 55 -5.77 -13.03 -10.17
N PHE A 56 -6.13 -13.34 -8.90
CA PHE A 56 -6.26 -14.72 -8.43
C PHE A 56 -7.41 -15.48 -9.09
N ALA A 57 -8.57 -14.85 -9.28
CA ALA A 57 -9.68 -15.47 -9.99
C ALA A 57 -9.29 -15.85 -11.43
N LEU A 58 -8.54 -14.99 -12.11
CA LEU A 58 -7.98 -15.28 -13.44
C LEU A 58 -6.99 -16.45 -13.38
N ALA A 59 -6.13 -16.49 -12.36
CA ALA A 59 -5.17 -17.57 -12.14
C ALA A 59 -5.84 -18.91 -11.92
N THR A 60 -6.76 -18.98 -10.96
CA THR A 60 -7.48 -20.20 -10.63
C THR A 60 -8.29 -20.70 -11.82
N LYS A 61 -8.95 -19.79 -12.58
CA LYS A 61 -9.71 -20.16 -13.79
C LYS A 61 -8.81 -20.84 -14.82
N GLN A 62 -7.60 -20.35 -15.01
CA GLN A 62 -6.71 -20.87 -16.05
C GLN A 62 -5.98 -22.15 -15.62
N ILE A 63 -5.68 -22.31 -14.33
CA ILE A 63 -5.19 -23.56 -13.75
C ILE A 63 -6.24 -24.66 -13.90
N LYS A 64 -7.51 -24.39 -13.54
CA LYS A 64 -8.62 -25.34 -13.68
C LYS A 64 -8.86 -25.77 -15.14
N GLN A 65 -8.55 -24.92 -16.10
CA GLN A 65 -8.67 -25.24 -17.53
C GLN A 65 -7.48 -26.04 -18.10
N GLY A 66 -6.53 -26.49 -17.26
CA GLY A 66 -5.31 -27.16 -17.71
C GLY A 66 -4.40 -26.26 -18.56
N ARG A 67 -4.65 -24.95 -18.55
CA ARG A 67 -3.94 -23.93 -19.32
C ARG A 67 -2.94 -23.17 -18.47
N SER A 68 -2.46 -23.75 -17.37
CA SER A 68 -1.46 -23.13 -16.48
C SER A 68 -0.28 -22.59 -17.28
N ARG A 69 0.25 -23.34 -18.25
CA ARG A 69 1.33 -22.90 -19.15
C ARG A 69 0.93 -21.74 -20.08
N LYS A 70 -0.34 -21.66 -20.50
CA LYS A 70 -0.88 -20.58 -21.35
C LYS A 70 -1.19 -19.32 -20.54
N PHE A 71 -1.50 -19.48 -19.25
CA PHE A 71 -1.72 -18.41 -18.30
C PHE A 71 -0.43 -17.80 -17.81
N ILE A 72 0.54 -18.64 -17.45
CA ILE A 72 1.93 -18.25 -17.22
C ILE A 72 2.41 -17.42 -18.42
N LYS A 73 2.33 -17.93 -19.65
CA LYS A 73 2.64 -17.15 -20.87
C LYS A 73 1.82 -15.87 -21.10
N LYS A 74 0.61 -15.75 -20.54
CA LYS A 74 -0.28 -14.60 -20.76
C LYS A 74 -0.13 -13.53 -19.67
N LEU A 75 0.19 -13.92 -18.44
CA LEU A 75 0.71 -12.98 -17.44
C LEU A 75 2.10 -12.53 -17.85
N LEU A 76 2.97 -13.47 -18.15
CA LEU A 76 4.38 -13.24 -18.45
C LEU A 76 4.60 -12.76 -19.88
N GLY A 77 3.53 -12.24 -20.50
CA GLY A 77 3.71 -11.24 -21.53
C GLY A 77 4.42 -10.05 -20.90
N GLU A 78 5.68 -9.85 -21.28
CA GLU A 78 6.66 -8.91 -20.70
C GLU A 78 6.12 -7.50 -20.45
N LYS A 79 5.07 -7.07 -21.18
CA LYS A 79 4.45 -5.75 -21.04
C LYS A 79 3.30 -5.68 -20.03
N ASP A 80 2.55 -6.76 -19.82
CA ASP A 80 1.35 -6.74 -18.99
C ASP A 80 1.69 -6.92 -17.51
N VAL A 81 2.66 -7.79 -17.18
CA VAL A 81 3.13 -7.98 -15.79
C VAL A 81 3.96 -6.80 -15.30
N GLU A 82 4.88 -6.28 -16.11
CA GLU A 82 5.67 -5.09 -15.78
C GLU A 82 4.75 -3.89 -15.46
N ALA A 83 3.68 -3.71 -16.24
CA ALA A 83 2.69 -2.67 -16.01
C ALA A 83 1.92 -2.85 -14.68
N VAL A 84 1.58 -4.09 -14.32
CA VAL A 84 0.94 -4.41 -13.04
C VAL A 84 1.89 -4.13 -11.87
N ILE A 85 3.16 -4.55 -11.98
CA ILE A 85 4.18 -4.31 -10.94
C ILE A 85 4.42 -2.81 -10.78
N GLN A 86 4.66 -2.06 -11.86
CA GLN A 86 4.83 -0.61 -11.79
C GLN A 86 3.61 0.09 -11.19
N ARG A 87 2.40 -0.38 -11.51
CA ARG A 87 1.17 0.18 -10.94
C ARG A 87 1.04 -0.14 -9.45
N LEU A 88 1.41 -1.35 -9.01
CA LEU A 88 1.44 -1.74 -7.60
C LEU A 88 2.48 -0.96 -6.80
N ASP A 89 3.68 -0.78 -7.34
CA ASP A 89 4.74 0.02 -6.73
C ASP A 89 4.31 1.48 -6.55
N ARG A 90 3.71 2.05 -7.60
CA ARG A 90 3.18 3.42 -7.53
C ARG A 90 2.08 3.54 -6.48
N LEU A 91 1.11 2.63 -6.45
CA LEU A 91 0.03 2.64 -5.46
C LEU A 91 0.56 2.46 -4.03
N THR A 92 1.58 1.61 -3.84
CA THR A 92 2.25 1.43 -2.55
C THR A 92 2.98 2.70 -2.10
N GLN A 93 3.67 3.37 -3.02
CA GLN A 93 4.35 4.62 -2.73
C GLN A 93 3.36 5.76 -2.43
N ASP A 94 2.26 5.84 -3.17
CA ASP A 94 1.22 6.84 -2.95
C ASP A 94 0.54 6.62 -1.59
N GLU A 95 0.28 5.38 -1.18
CA GLU A 95 -0.26 5.08 0.15
C GLU A 95 0.71 5.50 1.27
N ALA A 96 2.00 5.22 1.11
CA ALA A 96 3.02 5.63 2.07
C ALA A 96 3.08 7.17 2.21
N ARG A 97 2.97 7.89 1.08
CA ARG A 97 2.94 9.37 1.07
C ARG A 97 1.67 9.92 1.72
N ILE A 98 0.51 9.33 1.46
CA ILE A 98 -0.76 9.73 2.09
C ILE A 98 -0.69 9.52 3.61
N THR A 99 -0.19 8.36 4.05
CA THR A 99 -0.01 8.06 5.47
C THR A 99 0.92 9.08 6.14
N ALA A 100 2.04 9.41 5.50
CA ALA A 100 2.98 10.42 6.00
C ALA A 100 2.34 11.81 6.08
N ALA A 101 1.58 12.22 5.07
CA ALA A 101 0.87 13.50 5.05
C ALA A 101 -0.18 13.59 6.18
N GLN A 102 -0.98 12.54 6.38
CA GLN A 102 -1.98 12.50 7.44
C GLN A 102 -1.34 12.49 8.84
N THR A 103 -0.21 11.78 8.99
CA THR A 103 0.54 11.80 10.24
C THR A 103 1.04 13.22 10.56
N LEU A 104 1.58 13.92 9.55
CA LEU A 104 2.03 15.30 9.70
C LEU A 104 0.88 16.26 10.04
N GLU A 105 -0.29 16.10 9.42
CA GLU A 105 -1.48 16.91 9.72
C GLU A 105 -1.90 16.75 11.19
N VAL A 106 -2.00 15.51 11.68
CA VAL A 106 -2.35 15.23 13.09
C VAL A 106 -1.30 15.82 14.04
N VAL A 107 -0.01 15.62 13.75
CA VAL A 107 1.09 16.14 14.56
C VAL A 107 1.08 17.68 14.59
N HIS A 108 0.84 18.33 13.45
CA HIS A 108 0.69 19.78 13.39
C HIS A 108 -0.53 20.27 14.19
N GLY A 109 -1.67 19.59 14.08
CA GLY A 109 -2.87 19.92 14.86
C GLY A 109 -2.65 19.79 16.37
N LEU A 110 -1.99 18.72 16.81
CA LEU A 110 -1.65 18.51 18.22
C LEU A 110 -0.67 19.58 18.74
N MET A 111 0.38 19.90 17.99
CA MET A 111 1.32 20.96 18.35
C MET A 111 0.64 22.33 18.44
N HIS A 112 -0.27 22.63 17.51
CA HIS A 112 -1.03 23.88 17.52
C HIS A 112 -1.90 23.98 18.78
N ASN A 113 -2.67 22.94 19.10
CA ASN A 113 -3.53 22.91 20.29
C ASN A 113 -2.73 23.04 21.60
N MET A 114 -1.60 22.34 21.70
CA MET A 114 -0.72 22.43 22.88
C MET A 114 -0.11 23.83 23.05
N ARG A 115 0.28 24.47 21.94
CA ARG A 115 0.81 25.84 21.96
C ARG A 115 -0.21 26.83 22.50
N MET A 116 -1.47 26.72 22.05
CA MET A 116 -2.58 27.54 22.54
C MET A 116 -2.78 27.35 24.05
N GLU A 117 -2.77 26.09 24.52
CA GLU A 117 -2.90 25.79 25.95
C GLU A 117 -1.73 26.37 26.79
N THR A 118 -0.50 26.31 26.27
CA THR A 118 0.66 26.92 26.95
C THR A 118 0.60 28.44 26.98
N ASP A 119 0.14 29.08 25.90
CA ASP A 119 0.02 30.53 25.80
C ASP A 119 -1.11 31.04 26.74
N ASP A 120 -2.25 30.35 26.80
CA ASP A 120 -3.36 30.66 27.72
C ASP A 120 -2.94 30.54 29.19
N ARG A 121 -2.23 29.46 29.54
CA ARG A 121 -1.71 29.27 30.90
C ARG A 121 -0.73 30.39 31.27
N LYS A 122 0.16 30.78 30.35
CA LYS A 122 1.15 31.83 30.57
C LYS A 122 0.48 33.19 30.79
N ALA A 123 -0.50 33.55 29.96
CA ALA A 123 -1.27 34.78 30.13
C ALA A 123 -1.98 34.83 31.49
N SER A 124 -2.51 33.69 31.95
CA SER A 124 -3.17 33.60 33.25
C SER A 124 -2.18 33.75 34.43
N VAL A 125 -0.95 33.22 34.30
CA VAL A 125 0.11 33.39 35.30
C VAL A 125 0.64 34.82 35.36
N ASP A 126 0.87 35.45 34.21
CA ASP A 126 1.33 36.84 34.14
C ASP A 126 0.30 37.80 34.78
N LYS A 127 -1.00 37.56 34.54
CA LYS A 127 -2.09 38.35 35.16
C LYS A 127 -2.12 38.22 36.69
N ILE A 128 -1.84 37.03 37.24
CA ILE A 128 -1.75 36.83 38.70
C ILE A 128 -0.54 37.59 39.26
N ARG A 129 0.62 37.53 38.59
CA ARG A 129 1.83 38.25 39.02
C ARG A 129 1.61 39.76 39.03
N ASP A 130 0.94 40.31 38.04
CA ASP A 130 0.72 41.76 37.91
C ASP A 130 -0.34 42.30 38.90
N THR A 131 -1.07 41.41 39.59
CA THR A 131 -2.07 41.76 40.62
C THR A 131 -1.51 41.69 42.05
N LEU A 132 -0.29 41.16 42.24
CA LEU A 132 0.43 41.05 43.52
C LEU A 132 1.47 42.17 43.65
#